data_AF-A0A9D8VRK5-F1
#
_entry.id   AF-A0A9D8VRK5-F1
#
_cell.length_a   1.000
_cell.length_b   1.000
_cell.length_c   1.000
_cell.angle_alpha   90.00
_cell.angle_beta   90.00
_cell.angle_gamma   90.00
#
_symmetry.space_group_name_H-M   'P 1'
#
loop_
_entity.id
_entity.type
_entity.pdbx_description
1 polymer ?
#
loop_
_entity_poly.entity_id
_entity_poly.type
_entity_poly.pdbx_seq_one_letter_code
_entity_poly.pdbx_strand_id
1 'polypeptide(L)'
;MSYVNGGNHLINYRMSRAIKHNPTKKDTKALKALIVDDLKFNRSLARIILERNNFETQEAENGVEALLHFEGQKPDVILMDICMPVMGGVEAMRKIRKLNRGNKVNSIPIIAFTSGEHKESRSDLMNQGFSEYLKKPFNEEDLFDKLSQFLPVKKSAS
;
A
#
# COMPACT_ATOMS: atom_id res chain seq x y z
N MET A 1 23.98 57.35 -36.58
CA MET A 1 24.83 57.35 -35.38
C MET A 1 23.92 57.56 -34.18
N SER A 2 23.59 56.49 -33.42
CA SER A 2 23.04 56.51 -32.04
C SER A 2 22.70 55.09 -31.57
N TYR A 3 23.45 54.64 -30.57
CA TYR A 3 23.21 53.71 -29.44
C TYR A 3 22.31 52.46 -29.53
N VAL A 4 22.90 51.39 -29.00
CA VAL A 4 22.37 50.05 -28.70
C VAL A 4 21.79 49.98 -27.27
N ASN A 5 20.71 49.21 -27.08
CA ASN A 5 20.34 48.36 -25.92
C ASN A 5 18.81 48.17 -25.93
N GLY A 6 18.22 46.98 -25.76
CA GLY A 6 18.74 45.67 -25.43
C GLY A 6 17.58 44.67 -25.29
N GLY A 7 17.94 43.40 -25.10
CA GLY A 7 17.07 42.38 -24.53
C GLY A 7 16.35 41.46 -25.52
N ASN A 8 16.88 40.26 -25.75
CA ASN A 8 16.27 39.08 -25.14
C ASN A 8 17.16 37.82 -25.18
N HIS A 9 17.41 37.31 -23.98
CA HIS A 9 17.42 35.90 -23.56
C HIS A 9 18.32 34.86 -24.29
N LEU A 10 19.57 34.85 -23.85
CA LEU A 10 20.27 33.73 -23.19
C LEU A 10 19.98 32.27 -23.66
N ILE A 11 20.86 31.81 -24.56
CA ILE A 11 21.74 30.64 -24.44
C ILE A 11 21.09 29.27 -24.14
N ASN A 12 20.94 28.48 -25.20
CA ASN A 12 20.88 27.03 -25.17
C ASN A 12 22.18 26.45 -24.59
N TYR A 13 22.12 25.78 -23.43
CA TYR A 13 23.22 24.93 -22.96
C TYR A 13 22.84 23.45 -23.02
N ARG A 14 23.37 22.78 -24.05
CA ARG A 14 23.45 21.32 -24.12
C ARG A 14 24.39 20.85 -23.02
N MET A 15 23.88 20.09 -22.06
CA MET A 15 24.72 19.12 -21.34
C MET A 15 24.07 17.75 -21.34
N SER A 16 24.61 16.92 -22.22
CA SER A 16 24.68 15.48 -22.12
C SER A 16 25.22 15.09 -20.75
N ARG A 17 24.36 14.57 -19.88
CA ARG A 17 24.76 13.56 -18.90
C ARG A 17 23.71 12.47 -18.90
N ALA A 18 24.10 11.35 -19.49
CA ALA A 18 23.51 10.06 -19.23
C ALA A 18 23.36 9.91 -17.70
N ILE A 19 22.12 9.92 -17.22
CA ILE A 19 21.81 9.32 -15.93
C ILE A 19 22.10 7.84 -16.18
N LYS A 20 23.25 7.38 -15.65
CA LYS A 20 23.62 5.97 -15.64
C LYS A 20 22.48 5.24 -14.95
N HIS A 21 21.65 4.56 -15.74
CA HIS A 21 20.76 3.53 -15.24
C HIS A 21 21.66 2.51 -14.56
N ASN A 22 21.68 2.51 -13.23
CA ASN A 22 22.42 1.53 -12.45
C ASN A 22 21.59 0.24 -12.49
N PRO A 23 21.92 -0.76 -13.32
CA PRO A 23 21.10 -1.95 -13.45
C PRO A 23 21.52 -2.92 -12.35
N THR A 24 21.05 -2.70 -11.12
CA THR A 24 21.32 -3.63 -10.01
C THR A 24 20.13 -3.86 -9.07
N LYS A 25 18.89 -3.58 -9.50
CA LYS A 25 17.71 -4.27 -8.93
C LYS A 25 17.41 -5.46 -9.81
N LYS A 26 17.82 -6.65 -9.35
CA LYS A 26 17.37 -7.97 -9.82
C LYS A 26 15.89 -7.88 -10.24
N ASP A 27 15.51 -8.44 -11.40
CA ASP A 27 14.15 -8.50 -11.95
C ASP A 27 13.14 -9.20 -11.03
N THR A 28 12.91 -8.65 -9.84
CA THR A 28 11.96 -9.16 -8.86
C THR A 28 10.59 -8.59 -9.21
N LYS A 29 9.68 -9.47 -9.62
CA LYS A 29 8.26 -9.17 -9.82
C LYS A 29 7.73 -8.33 -8.65
N ALA A 30 7.02 -7.25 -8.96
CA ALA A 30 6.39 -6.41 -7.95
C ALA A 30 5.34 -7.19 -7.15
N LEU A 31 5.27 -6.94 -5.84
CA LEU A 31 4.23 -7.49 -4.97
C LEU A 31 2.95 -6.68 -5.13
N LYS A 32 1.80 -7.32 -4.95
CA LYS A 32 0.49 -6.71 -5.13
C LYS A 32 -0.16 -6.40 -3.79
N ALA A 33 -0.52 -5.14 -3.56
CA ALA A 33 -1.23 -4.73 -2.36
C ALA A 33 -2.62 -4.19 -2.71
N LEU A 34 -3.62 -4.61 -1.93
CA LEU A 34 -4.94 -3.98 -1.92
C LEU A 34 -5.06 -3.09 -0.67
N ILE A 35 -5.32 -1.80 -0.87
CA ILE A 35 -5.45 -0.80 0.18
C ILE A 35 -6.91 -0.42 0.29
N VAL A 36 -7.52 -0.67 1.45
CA VAL A 36 -8.96 -0.48 1.68
C VAL A 36 -9.17 0.47 2.85
N ASP A 37 -9.72 1.64 2.55
CA ASP A 37 -9.95 2.72 3.51
C ASP A 37 -10.91 3.73 2.87
N ASP A 38 -11.88 4.26 3.61
CA ASP A 38 -12.84 5.22 3.06
C ASP A 38 -12.24 6.62 2.85
N LEU A 39 -11.16 6.94 3.57
CA LEU A 39 -10.45 8.21 3.45
C LEU A 39 -9.34 8.12 2.38
N LYS A 40 -9.55 8.85 1.28
CA LYS A 40 -8.56 8.97 0.18
C LYS A 40 -7.15 9.33 0.64
N PHE A 41 -7.02 10.14 1.69
CA PHE A 41 -5.73 10.52 2.24
C PHE A 41 -4.95 9.31 2.78
N ASN A 42 -5.60 8.44 3.54
CA ASN A 42 -4.99 7.23 4.09
C ASN A 42 -4.56 6.27 2.99
N ARG A 43 -5.42 6.06 1.98
CA ARG A 43 -5.08 5.24 0.81
C ARG A 43 -3.88 5.79 0.05
N SER A 44 -3.87 7.11 -0.19
CA SER A 44 -2.78 7.79 -0.89
C SER A 44 -1.44 7.67 -0.15
N LEU A 45 -1.45 7.82 1.18
CA LEU A 45 -0.25 7.66 2.01
C LEU A 45 0.30 6.24 1.91
N ALA A 46 -0.54 5.23 2.14
CA ALA A 46 -0.15 3.83 2.05
C ALA A 46 0.37 3.47 0.65
N ARG A 47 -0.30 3.95 -0.41
CA ARG A 47 0.11 3.74 -1.79
C ARG A 47 1.49 4.31 -2.07
N ILE A 48 1.74 5.56 -1.69
CA ILE A 48 3.04 6.21 -1.93
C ILE A 48 4.17 5.42 -1.25
N ILE A 49 3.96 4.95 -0.03
CA ILE A 49 4.95 4.16 0.71
C ILE A 49 5.20 2.80 0.02
N LEU A 50 4.13 2.11 -0.40
CA LEU A 50 4.21 0.79 -1.03
C LEU A 50 4.84 0.86 -2.43
N GLU A 51 4.43 1.79 -3.29
CA GLU A 51 4.94 1.93 -4.67
C GLU A 51 6.44 2.25 -4.71
N ARG A 52 6.93 3.09 -3.78
CA ARG A 52 8.38 3.36 -3.62
C ARG A 52 9.18 2.09 -3.30
N ASN A 53 8.51 1.08 -2.76
CA ASN A 53 9.09 -0.18 -2.32
C ASN A 53 8.73 -1.37 -3.23
N ASN A 54 8.48 -1.10 -4.53
CA ASN A 54 8.24 -2.12 -5.56
C ASN A 54 6.96 -2.94 -5.37
N PHE A 55 5.89 -2.27 -4.93
CA PHE A 55 4.53 -2.82 -4.96
C PHE A 55 3.72 -2.22 -6.12
N GLU A 56 2.88 -3.05 -6.73
CA GLU A 56 1.71 -2.64 -7.48
C GLU A 56 0.53 -2.50 -6.51
N THR A 57 -0.25 -1.43 -6.60
CA THR A 57 -1.34 -1.17 -5.66
C THR A 57 -2.70 -1.09 -6.35
N GLN A 58 -3.73 -1.53 -5.64
CA GLN A 58 -5.12 -1.23 -5.93
C GLN A 58 -5.75 -0.58 -4.69
N GLU A 59 -6.66 0.35 -4.91
CA GLU A 59 -7.36 1.08 -3.85
C GLU A 59 -8.85 0.73 -3.88
N ALA A 60 -9.47 0.63 -2.70
CA ALA A 60 -10.91 0.43 -2.53
C ALA A 60 -11.42 1.31 -1.38
N GLU A 61 -12.63 1.87 -1.53
CA GLU A 61 -13.20 2.81 -0.56
C GLU A 61 -14.09 2.15 0.50
N ASN A 62 -14.39 0.86 0.33
CA ASN A 62 -15.24 0.09 1.23
C ASN A 62 -15.05 -1.42 1.03
N GLY A 63 -15.67 -2.22 1.90
CA GLY A 63 -15.58 -3.67 1.86
C GLY A 63 -16.20 -4.34 0.62
N VAL A 64 -17.16 -3.71 -0.07
CA VAL A 64 -17.74 -4.26 -1.31
C VAL A 64 -16.73 -4.16 -2.45
N GLU A 65 -16.13 -2.99 -2.64
CA GLU A 65 -15.08 -2.78 -3.64
C GLU A 65 -13.87 -3.69 -3.36
N ALA A 66 -13.50 -3.85 -2.09
CA ALA A 66 -12.42 -4.75 -1.71
C ALA A 66 -12.66 -6.20 -2.18
N LEU A 67 -13.91 -6.68 -2.10
CA LEU A 67 -14.28 -8.02 -2.60
C LEU A 67 -14.17 -8.10 -4.12
N LEU A 68 -14.66 -7.10 -4.84
CA LEU A 68 -14.57 -7.04 -6.31
C LEU A 68 -13.11 -7.05 -6.79
N HIS A 69 -12.25 -6.25 -6.16
CA HIS A 69 -10.83 -6.22 -6.46
C HIS A 69 -10.15 -7.56 -6.15
N PHE A 70 -10.47 -8.16 -4.99
CA PHE A 70 -9.91 -9.44 -4.58
C PHE A 70 -10.24 -10.58 -5.55
N GLU A 71 -11.47 -10.62 -6.08
CA GLU A 71 -11.91 -11.63 -7.04
C GLU A 71 -11.29 -11.42 -8.43
N GLY A 72 -11.14 -10.17 -8.87
CA GLY A 72 -10.53 -9.85 -10.17
C GLY A 72 -9.02 -10.11 -10.20
N GLN A 73 -8.31 -9.82 -9.10
CA GLN A 73 -6.88 -10.02 -8.98
C GLN A 73 -6.49 -10.33 -7.54
N LYS A 74 -5.92 -11.51 -7.30
CA LYS A 74 -5.46 -11.87 -5.96
C LYS A 74 -4.25 -11.01 -5.55
N PRO A 75 -4.35 -10.22 -4.45
CA PRO A 75 -3.22 -9.48 -3.91
C PRO A 75 -2.31 -10.40 -3.07
N ASP A 76 -1.06 -9.98 -2.88
CA ASP A 76 -0.13 -10.60 -1.93
C ASP A 76 -0.38 -10.11 -0.49
N VAL A 77 -0.98 -8.93 -0.32
CA VAL A 77 -1.38 -8.38 0.99
C VAL A 77 -2.58 -7.45 0.89
N ILE A 78 -3.36 -7.37 1.96
CA ILE A 78 -4.46 -6.42 2.09
C ILE A 78 -4.23 -5.55 3.34
N LEU A 79 -4.25 -4.23 3.16
CA LEU A 79 -4.37 -3.26 4.26
C LEU A 79 -5.83 -2.86 4.34
N MET A 80 -6.50 -3.14 5.45
CA MET A 80 -7.97 -3.04 5.55
C MET A 80 -8.38 -2.22 6.76
N ASP A 81 -9.03 -1.08 6.53
CA ASP A 81 -9.69 -0.34 7.61
C ASP A 81 -10.88 -1.12 8.18
N ILE A 82 -11.11 -0.94 9.47
CA ILE A 82 -12.14 -1.64 10.23
C ILE A 82 -13.51 -0.97 10.02
N CYS A 83 -13.55 0.36 10.12
CA CYS A 83 -14.78 1.13 10.03
C CYS A 83 -14.85 1.86 8.71
N MET A 84 -15.72 1.40 7.82
CA MET A 84 -15.98 1.99 6.51
C MET A 84 -17.49 1.99 6.25
N PRO A 85 -18.01 2.94 5.44
CA PRO A 85 -19.39 2.88 4.98
C PRO A 85 -19.63 1.65 4.10
N VAL A 86 -20.90 1.33 3.86
CA VAL A 86 -21.38 0.21 3.02
C VAL A 86 -21.04 -1.18 3.58
N MET A 87 -19.76 -1.47 3.82
CA MET A 87 -19.28 -2.71 4.43
C MET A 87 -17.96 -2.46 5.16
N GLY A 88 -17.94 -2.76 6.46
CA GLY A 88 -16.74 -2.64 7.30
C GLY A 88 -15.71 -3.74 7.06
N GLY A 89 -14.49 -3.52 7.54
CA GLY A 89 -13.34 -4.39 7.31
C GLY A 89 -13.48 -5.78 7.89
N VAL A 90 -14.10 -5.92 9.07
CA VAL A 90 -14.36 -7.23 9.69
C VAL A 90 -15.24 -8.10 8.78
N GLU A 91 -16.32 -7.53 8.25
CA GLU A 91 -17.22 -8.24 7.35
C GLU A 91 -16.54 -8.59 6.02
N ALA A 92 -15.83 -7.62 5.44
CA ALA A 92 -15.06 -7.81 4.20
C ALA A 92 -14.02 -8.92 4.35
N MET A 93 -13.23 -8.88 5.42
CA MET A 93 -12.24 -9.91 5.77
C MET A 93 -12.90 -11.29 5.86
N ARG A 94 -14.02 -11.43 6.58
CA ARG A 94 -14.73 -12.73 6.69
C ARG A 94 -15.17 -13.25 5.33
N LYS A 95 -15.67 -12.38 4.44
CA LYS A 95 -16.07 -12.76 3.08
C LYS A 95 -14.85 -13.15 2.22
N ILE A 96 -13.77 -12.38 2.25
CA ILE A 96 -12.50 -12.69 1.58
C ILE A 96 -11.97 -14.06 2.03
N ARG A 97 -11.96 -14.34 3.34
CA ARG A 97 -11.53 -15.64 3.88
C ARG A 97 -12.40 -16.80 3.40
N LYS A 98 -13.71 -16.59 3.19
CA LYS A 98 -14.62 -17.60 2.63
C LYS A 98 -14.36 -17.84 1.13
N LEU A 99 -14.09 -16.80 0.36
CA LEU A 99 -13.74 -16.92 -1.07
C LEU A 99 -12.40 -17.62 -1.27
N ASN A 100 -11.49 -17.47 -0.33
CA ASN A 100 -10.13 -18.01 -0.43
C ASN A 100 -9.98 -19.50 -0.01
N ARG A 101 -11.07 -20.27 0.11
CA ARG A 101 -11.10 -21.66 0.64
C ARG A 101 -10.38 -22.73 -0.22
N GLY A 102 -9.61 -22.33 -1.22
CA GLY A 102 -8.98 -23.23 -2.20
C GLY A 102 -7.67 -23.91 -1.79
N ASN A 103 -7.00 -23.52 -0.70
CA ASN A 103 -5.86 -24.28 -0.16
C ASN A 103 -5.66 -24.02 1.34
N LYS A 104 -5.38 -25.12 2.05
CA LYS A 104 -5.19 -25.19 3.50
C LYS A 104 -4.02 -24.27 3.91
N VAL A 105 -4.28 -23.33 4.82
CA VAL A 105 -3.38 -22.35 5.47
C VAL A 105 -3.44 -20.92 4.89
N ASN A 106 -4.31 -20.07 5.46
CA ASN A 106 -4.11 -18.62 5.67
C ASN A 106 -3.46 -17.76 4.55
N SER A 107 -3.82 -17.92 3.27
CA SER A 107 -2.88 -17.59 2.19
C SER A 107 -2.59 -16.12 1.86
N ILE A 108 -3.32 -15.13 2.39
CA ILE A 108 -3.03 -13.70 2.13
C ILE A 108 -3.09 -12.93 3.45
N PRO A 109 -2.01 -12.27 3.89
CA PRO A 109 -2.04 -11.42 5.07
C PRO A 109 -3.07 -10.29 4.90
N ILE A 110 -3.95 -10.15 5.89
CA ILE A 110 -4.88 -9.01 5.98
C ILE A 110 -4.50 -8.25 7.25
N ILE A 111 -3.91 -7.07 7.08
CA ILE A 111 -3.45 -6.21 8.16
C ILE A 111 -4.60 -5.24 8.49
N ALA A 112 -5.10 -5.32 9.73
CA ALA A 112 -6.07 -4.37 10.24
C ALA A 112 -5.42 -2.99 10.33
N PHE A 113 -6.01 -2.01 9.66
CA PHE A 113 -5.41 -0.70 9.46
C PHE A 113 -6.32 0.39 10.02
N THR A 114 -6.12 0.80 11.27
CA THR A 114 -7.14 1.57 12.05
C THR A 114 -6.55 2.74 12.82
N SER A 115 -7.36 3.78 13.08
CA SER A 115 -7.03 4.90 13.99
C SER A 115 -6.99 4.50 15.47
N GLY A 116 -7.48 3.31 15.84
CA GLY A 116 -7.49 2.82 17.22
C GLY A 116 -8.60 3.41 18.09
N GLU A 117 -9.62 4.02 17.49
CA GLU A 117 -10.80 4.56 18.18
C GLU A 117 -11.88 3.50 18.44
N HIS A 118 -11.63 2.24 18.07
CA HIS A 118 -12.60 1.16 18.16
C HIS A 118 -12.42 0.32 19.43
N LYS A 119 -13.51 -0.33 19.86
CA LYS A 119 -13.54 -1.18 21.05
C LYS A 119 -12.72 -2.47 20.91
N GLU A 120 -12.39 -2.87 19.70
CA GLU A 120 -11.70 -4.13 19.44
C GLU A 120 -10.21 -3.99 19.78
N SER A 121 -9.76 -4.83 20.71
CA SER A 121 -8.35 -4.95 21.01
C SER A 121 -7.62 -5.64 19.85
N ARG A 122 -6.29 -5.53 19.82
CA ARG A 122 -5.45 -6.31 18.89
C ARG A 122 -5.82 -7.81 18.95
N SER A 123 -6.00 -8.35 20.16
CA SER A 123 -6.35 -9.76 20.37
C SER A 123 -7.68 -10.12 19.72
N ASP A 124 -8.68 -9.24 19.80
CA ASP A 124 -9.99 -9.47 19.18
C ASP A 124 -9.88 -9.54 17.66
N LEU A 125 -9.13 -8.62 17.04
CA LEU A 125 -8.91 -8.60 15.60
C LEU A 125 -8.21 -9.89 15.11
N MET A 126 -7.22 -10.37 15.86
CA MET A 126 -6.52 -11.60 15.51
C MET A 126 -7.44 -12.81 15.63
N ASN A 127 -8.23 -12.89 16.71
CA ASN A 127 -9.23 -13.94 16.92
C ASN A 127 -10.30 -13.97 15.82
N GLN A 128 -10.58 -12.82 15.21
CA GLN A 128 -11.52 -12.73 14.09
C GLN A 128 -10.95 -13.18 12.74
N GLY A 129 -9.62 -13.19 12.57
CA GLY A 129 -8.95 -13.68 11.36
C GLY A 129 -8.09 -12.66 10.60
N PHE A 130 -7.85 -11.47 11.18
CA PHE A 130 -6.78 -10.59 10.73
C PHE A 130 -5.41 -11.22 11.05
N SER A 131 -4.41 -10.87 10.25
CA SER A 131 -3.06 -11.43 10.37
C SER A 131 -2.16 -10.59 11.29
N GLU A 132 -2.34 -9.28 11.26
CA GLU A 132 -1.64 -8.32 12.11
C GLU A 132 -2.45 -7.02 12.16
N TYR A 133 -2.02 -6.11 13.02
CA TYR A 133 -2.59 -4.80 13.24
C TYR A 133 -1.55 -3.69 13.02
N LEU A 134 -1.96 -2.61 12.36
CA LEU A 134 -1.20 -1.37 12.17
C LEU A 134 -2.06 -0.16 12.56
N LYS A 135 -1.59 0.61 13.54
CA LYS A 135 -2.27 1.82 14.01
C LYS A 135 -1.92 3.01 13.11
N LYS A 136 -2.90 3.87 12.82
CA LYS A 136 -2.71 5.18 12.20
C LYS A 136 -2.49 6.26 13.28
N PRO A 137 -1.68 7.31 13.01
CA PRO A 137 -0.78 7.43 11.87
C PRO A 137 0.39 6.43 11.99
N PHE A 138 0.97 6.08 10.85
CA PHE A 138 2.09 5.14 10.72
C PHE A 138 3.12 5.75 9.77
N ASN A 139 4.37 5.31 9.91
CA ASN A 139 5.43 5.60 8.98
C ASN A 139 5.80 4.36 8.15
N GLU A 140 6.80 4.49 7.28
CA GLU A 140 7.29 3.38 6.45
C GLU A 140 7.88 2.23 7.29
N GLU A 141 8.62 2.54 8.35
CA GLU A 141 9.18 1.52 9.26
C GLU A 141 8.08 0.69 9.92
N ASP A 142 7.05 1.34 10.49
CA ASP A 142 5.91 0.66 11.11
C ASP A 142 5.25 -0.33 10.15
N LEU A 143 5.02 0.09 8.90
CA LEU A 143 4.38 -0.74 7.88
C LEU A 143 5.27 -1.93 7.49
N PHE A 144 6.55 -1.68 7.20
CA PHE A 144 7.47 -2.74 6.76
C PHE A 144 7.84 -3.73 7.87
N ASP A 145 7.79 -3.31 9.14
CA ASP A 145 7.88 -4.22 10.29
C ASP A 145 6.71 -5.19 10.36
N LYS A 146 5.51 -4.79 9.90
CA LYS A 146 4.36 -5.70 9.81
C LYS A 146 4.42 -6.56 8.55
N LEU A 147 4.75 -5.97 7.40
CA LEU A 147 4.79 -6.69 6.12
C LEU A 147 5.87 -7.77 6.08
N SER A 148 7.05 -7.51 6.66
CA SER A 148 8.18 -8.46 6.66
C SER A 148 7.91 -9.76 7.43
N GLN A 149 6.85 -9.81 8.24
CA GLN A 149 6.41 -11.05 8.90
C GLN A 149 5.73 -12.03 7.93
N PHE A 150 5.26 -11.53 6.79
CA PHE A 150 4.44 -12.31 5.84
C PHE A 150 4.97 -12.30 4.40
N LEU A 151 5.75 -11.28 4.03
CA LEU A 151 6.25 -11.06 2.67
C LEU A 151 7.79 -10.99 2.65
N PRO A 152 8.43 -11.34 1.53
CA PRO A 152 9.89 -11.25 1.37
C PRO A 152 10.35 -9.81 1.12
N VAL A 153 9.99 -8.89 2.02
CA VAL A 153 10.38 -7.47 1.99
C VAL A 153 11.45 -7.21 3.05
N LYS A 154 12.35 -6.27 2.79
CA LYS A 154 13.33 -5.84 3.79
C LYS A 154 12.62 -4.97 4.82
N LYS A 155 12.97 -5.16 6.09
CA LYS A 155 12.68 -4.16 7.11
C LYS A 155 13.40 -2.86 6.77
N SER A 156 12.77 -1.73 7.08
CA SER A 156 13.44 -0.43 7.05
C SER A 156 14.65 -0.51 7.97
N ALA A 157 15.81 -0.06 7.49
CA ALA A 157 17.01 -0.04 8.30
C ALA A 157 16.85 1.05 9.38
N SER A 158 16.90 0.65 10.65
CA SER A 158 17.01 1.58 11.79
C SER A 158 18.37 2.30 11.79
#